data_AF-U1PPM8-F1
#
_entry.id   AF-U1PPM8-F1
#
_cell.length_a   1.000
_cell.length_b   1.000
_cell.length_c   1.000
_cell.angle_alpha   90.00
_cell.angle_beta   90.00
_cell.angle_gamma   90.00
#
_symmetry.space_group_name_H-M   'P 1'
#
loop_
_entity.id
_entity.type
_entity.pdbx_description
1 polymer ?
#
loop_
_entity_poly.entity_id
_entity_poly.type
_entity_poly.pdbx_seq_one_letter_code
_entity_poly.pdbx_strand_id
1 'polypeptide(L)'
;MPTYSVDTAAVADTAARTRSRIATIQTEVDAMQGDIGLLQSCWTGTASDSMATCASDWHLTQLQVQSNLDQISLALDNAAVCYDDAETTNKGRFAAPAPAPAASTGPVAGQ
;
A
#
# COMPACT_ATOMS: atom_id res chain seq x y z
N MET A 1 31.16 3.87 8.84
CA MET A 1 30.06 4.68 9.42
C MET A 1 28.76 3.99 9.05
N PRO A 2 27.83 3.73 9.98
CA PRO A 2 26.56 3.09 9.63
C PRO A 2 25.71 4.10 8.87
N THR A 3 25.34 3.77 7.64
CA THR A 3 24.44 4.58 6.83
C THR A 3 23.04 4.45 7.43
N TYR A 4 22.47 5.55 7.94
CA TYR A 4 21.03 5.65 8.21
C TYR A 4 20.25 5.74 6.88
N SER A 5 20.57 4.88 5.92
CA SER A 5 19.63 4.53 4.86
C SER A 5 18.63 3.63 5.56
N VAL A 6 17.66 4.24 6.24
CA VAL A 6 16.50 3.53 6.79
C VAL A 6 16.03 2.52 5.75
N ASP A 7 15.58 1.36 6.21
CA ASP A 7 15.14 0.16 5.47
C ASP A 7 14.02 0.38 4.42
N THR A 8 13.87 1.61 3.92
CA THR A 8 13.09 2.05 2.76
C THR A 8 13.09 1.04 1.60
N ALA A 9 14.25 0.46 1.27
CA ALA A 9 14.34 -0.58 0.25
C ALA A 9 13.55 -1.85 0.65
N ALA A 10 13.68 -2.32 1.90
CA ALA A 10 12.89 -3.46 2.37
C ALA A 10 11.40 -3.12 2.56
N VAL A 11 11.07 -1.88 2.90
CA VAL A 11 9.67 -1.41 2.99
C VAL A 11 9.04 -1.39 1.60
N ALA A 12 9.73 -0.85 0.60
CA ALA A 12 9.27 -0.85 -0.79
C ALA A 12 9.11 -2.28 -1.34
N ASP A 13 10.09 -3.17 -1.08
CA ASP A 13 9.99 -4.60 -1.43
C ASP A 13 8.80 -5.26 -0.76
N THR A 14 8.64 -5.05 0.56
CA THR A 14 7.53 -5.62 1.33
C THR A 14 6.19 -5.12 0.82
N ALA A 15 6.08 -3.84 0.46
CA ALA A 15 4.88 -3.25 -0.11
C ALA A 15 4.55 -3.84 -1.49
N ALA A 16 5.55 -4.04 -2.35
CA ALA A 16 5.37 -4.69 -3.66
C ALA A 16 4.91 -6.15 -3.50
N ARG A 17 5.55 -6.91 -2.62
CA ARG A 17 5.16 -8.29 -2.29
C ARG A 17 3.75 -8.36 -1.71
N THR A 18 3.37 -7.39 -0.88
CA THR A 18 2.01 -7.31 -0.31
C THR A 18 0.97 -7.04 -1.40
N ARG A 19 1.23 -6.11 -2.32
CA ARG A 19 0.35 -5.87 -3.48
C ARG A 19 0.16 -7.11 -4.35
N SER A 20 1.23 -7.86 -4.60
CA SER A 20 1.13 -9.14 -5.31
C SER A 20 0.22 -10.14 -4.59
N ARG A 21 0.37 -10.27 -3.26
CA ARG A 21 -0.50 -11.14 -2.45
C ARG A 21 -1.95 -10.71 -2.45
N ILE A 22 -2.22 -9.39 -2.42
CA ILE A 22 -3.58 -8.85 -2.51
C ILE A 22 -4.26 -9.32 -3.80
N ALA A 23 -3.57 -9.19 -4.94
CA ALA A 23 -4.10 -9.64 -6.23
C ALA A 23 -4.36 -11.16 -6.27
N THR A 24 -3.46 -11.96 -5.68
CA THR A 24 -3.67 -13.41 -5.54
C THR A 24 -4.91 -13.70 -4.68
N ILE A 25 -5.05 -13.07 -3.51
CA ILE A 25 -6.20 -13.30 -2.64
C ILE A 25 -7.52 -12.94 -3.35
N GLN A 26 -7.55 -11.83 -4.09
CA GLN A 26 -8.73 -11.45 -4.88
C GLN A 26 -9.10 -12.53 -5.91
N THR A 27 -8.09 -13.11 -6.58
CA THR A 27 -8.29 -14.19 -7.55
C THR A 27 -8.84 -15.45 -6.88
N GLU A 28 -8.27 -15.86 -5.74
CA GLU A 28 -8.72 -17.04 -5.00
C GLU A 28 -10.13 -16.87 -4.43
N VAL A 29 -10.48 -15.66 -3.98
CA VAL A 29 -11.83 -15.34 -3.50
C VAL A 29 -12.85 -15.39 -4.64
N ASP A 30 -12.52 -14.89 -5.83
CA ASP A 30 -13.38 -15.01 -7.00
C ASP A 30 -13.56 -16.49 -7.42
N ALA A 31 -12.45 -17.25 -7.44
CA ALA A 31 -12.48 -18.68 -7.75
C ALA A 31 -13.39 -19.46 -6.79
N MET A 32 -13.29 -19.20 -5.48
CA MET A 32 -14.13 -19.87 -4.48
C MET A 32 -15.62 -19.52 -4.62
N GLN A 33 -15.96 -18.30 -5.05
CA GLN A 33 -17.34 -17.95 -5.40
C GLN A 33 -17.85 -18.80 -6.57
N GLY A 34 -17.01 -19.05 -7.58
CA GLY A 34 -17.32 -19.93 -8.71
C GLY A 34 -17.54 -21.38 -8.26
N ASP A 35 -16.64 -21.93 -7.46
CA ASP A 35 -16.72 -23.30 -6.94
C ASP A 35 -17.98 -23.52 -6.09
N ILE A 36 -18.35 -22.56 -5.25
CA ILE A 36 -19.59 -22.60 -4.47
C ILE A 36 -20.83 -22.60 -5.38
N GLY A 37 -20.84 -21.80 -6.44
CA GLY A 37 -21.92 -21.80 -7.43
C GLY A 37 -22.04 -23.14 -8.17
N LEU A 38 -20.92 -23.77 -8.51
CA LEU A 38 -20.91 -25.11 -9.11
C LEU A 38 -21.46 -26.15 -8.13
N LEU A 39 -21.03 -26.13 -6.86
CA LEU A 39 -21.53 -27.03 -5.82
C LEU A 39 -23.05 -26.87 -5.61
N GLN A 40 -23.57 -25.64 -5.63
CA GLN A 40 -25.01 -25.38 -5.59
C GLN A 40 -25.77 -26.03 -6.73
N SER A 41 -25.21 -26.03 -7.94
CA SER A 41 -25.85 -26.67 -9.11
C SER A 41 -25.88 -28.20 -9.01
N CYS A 42 -24.92 -28.80 -8.29
CA CYS A 42 -24.77 -30.24 -8.17
C CYS A 42 -25.62 -30.86 -7.05
N TRP A 43 -25.96 -30.11 -6.01
CA TRP A 43 -26.75 -30.60 -4.87
C TRP A 43 -28.24 -30.28 -5.02
N THR A 44 -29.04 -31.31 -5.24
CA THR A 44 -30.51 -31.24 -5.35
C THR A 44 -31.19 -31.83 -4.12
N GLY A 45 -32.42 -31.39 -3.83
CA GLY A 45 -33.21 -31.87 -2.70
C GLY A 45 -32.94 -31.11 -1.40
N THR A 46 -33.11 -31.76 -0.25
CA THR A 46 -32.98 -31.11 1.08
C THR A 46 -31.55 -30.64 1.41
N ALA A 47 -30.54 -31.07 0.65
CA ALA A 47 -29.17 -30.55 0.77
C ALA A 47 -29.01 -29.13 0.17
N SER A 48 -29.96 -28.68 -0.66
CA SER A 48 -29.90 -27.37 -1.31
C SER A 48 -30.00 -26.21 -0.31
N ASP A 49 -30.77 -26.35 0.78
CA ASP A 49 -30.88 -25.31 1.83
C ASP A 49 -29.54 -25.09 2.56
N SER A 50 -28.84 -26.17 2.90
CA SER A 50 -27.50 -26.09 3.51
C SER A 50 -26.49 -25.42 2.57
N MET A 51 -26.59 -25.67 1.26
CA MET A 51 -25.70 -25.05 0.28
C MET A 51 -26.05 -23.57 0.02
N ALA A 52 -27.33 -23.20 0.06
CA ALA A 52 -27.77 -21.81 0.01
C ALA A 52 -27.26 -21.00 1.21
N THR A 53 -27.26 -21.62 2.40
CA THR A 53 -26.67 -21.03 3.60
C THR A 53 -25.17 -20.84 3.44
N CYS A 54 -24.44 -21.89 3.00
CA CYS A 54 -23.00 -21.81 2.77
C CYS A 54 -22.61 -20.71 1.75
N ALA A 55 -23.38 -20.56 0.67
CA ALA A 55 -23.14 -19.50 -0.30
C ALA A 55 -23.39 -18.10 0.26
N SER A 56 -24.39 -17.95 1.14
CA SER A 56 -24.67 -16.67 1.81
C SER A 56 -23.54 -16.30 2.79
N ASP A 57 -23.06 -17.26 3.59
CA ASP A 57 -21.94 -17.07 4.51
C ASP A 57 -20.64 -16.73 3.77
N TRP A 58 -20.41 -17.38 2.63
CA TRP A 58 -19.28 -17.08 1.77
C TRP A 58 -19.36 -15.67 1.20
N HIS A 59 -20.53 -15.22 0.74
CA HIS A 59 -20.70 -13.87 0.22
C HIS A 59 -20.35 -12.81 1.27
N LEU A 60 -20.76 -13.01 2.54
CA LEU A 60 -20.38 -12.12 3.64
C LEU A 60 -18.86 -12.14 3.88
N THR A 61 -18.24 -13.32 3.81
CA THR A 61 -16.79 -13.48 3.94
C THR A 61 -16.04 -12.74 2.83
N GLN A 62 -16.49 -12.87 1.58
CA GLN A 62 -15.94 -12.16 0.42
C GLN A 62 -15.96 -10.64 0.62
N LEU A 63 -17.09 -10.09 1.09
CA LEU A 63 -17.21 -8.65 1.38
C LEU A 63 -16.20 -8.19 2.45
N GLN A 64 -16.03 -8.98 3.51
CA GLN A 64 -15.07 -8.68 4.57
C GLN A 64 -13.62 -8.71 4.06
N VAL A 65 -13.28 -9.72 3.24
CA VAL A 65 -11.95 -9.82 2.64
C VAL A 65 -11.69 -8.62 1.73
N GLN A 66 -12.64 -8.26 0.87
CA GLN A 66 -12.50 -7.11 -0.02
C GLN A 66 -12.27 -5.81 0.75
N SER A 67 -13.04 -5.58 1.82
CA SER A 67 -12.87 -4.42 2.72
C SER A 67 -11.48 -4.38 3.35
N ASN A 68 -11.00 -5.52 3.85
CA ASN A 68 -9.67 -5.59 4.47
C ASN A 68 -8.55 -5.32 3.46
N LEU A 69 -8.65 -5.87 2.24
CA LEU A 69 -7.65 -5.67 1.20
C LEU A 69 -7.61 -4.22 0.70
N ASP A 70 -8.76 -3.54 0.65
CA ASP A 70 -8.83 -2.10 0.34
C ASP A 70 -8.12 -1.27 1.41
N GLN A 71 -8.40 -1.53 2.69
CA GLN A 71 -7.73 -0.87 3.81
C GLN A 71 -6.22 -1.06 3.80
N ILE A 72 -5.75 -2.27 3.51
CA ILE A 72 -4.31 -2.55 3.39
C ILE A 72 -3.71 -1.79 2.21
N SER A 73 -4.39 -1.76 1.06
CA SER A 73 -3.93 -1.04 -0.13
C SER A 73 -3.78 0.45 0.16
N LEU A 74 -4.79 1.05 0.78
CA LEU A 74 -4.77 2.46 1.19
C LEU A 74 -3.64 2.75 2.18
N ALA A 75 -3.40 1.87 3.15
CA ALA A 75 -2.30 2.02 4.10
C ALA A 75 -0.93 1.96 3.40
N LEU A 76 -0.76 1.08 2.41
CA LEU A 76 0.48 0.99 1.62
C LEU A 76 0.71 2.23 0.74
N ASP A 77 -0.34 2.83 0.20
CA ASP A 77 -0.24 4.06 -0.59
C ASP A 77 0.12 5.26 0.31
N ASN A 78 -0.51 5.37 1.48
CA ASN A 78 -0.16 6.41 2.47
C ASN A 78 1.28 6.27 2.96
N ALA A 79 1.73 5.04 3.22
CA ALA A 79 3.12 4.79 3.61
C ALA A 79 4.09 5.30 2.54
N ALA A 80 3.84 5.01 1.25
CA ALA A 80 4.68 5.49 0.15
C ALA A 80 4.77 7.02 0.10
N VAL A 81 3.64 7.73 0.21
CA VAL A 81 3.60 9.21 0.22
C VAL A 81 4.39 9.79 1.39
N CYS A 82 4.24 9.20 2.58
CA CYS A 82 4.93 9.67 3.78
C CYS A 82 6.46 9.50 3.68
N TYR A 83 6.93 8.44 3.01
CA TYR A 83 8.35 8.26 2.73
C TYR A 83 8.91 9.31 1.76
N ASP A 84 8.21 9.59 0.66
CA ASP A 84 8.63 10.61 -0.32
C ASP A 84 8.72 12.01 0.29
N ASP A 85 7.75 12.38 1.14
CA ASP A 85 7.75 13.66 1.86
C ASP A 85 8.91 13.74 2.87
N ALA A 86 9.13 12.66 3.64
CA ALA A 86 10.22 12.60 4.61
C ALA A 86 11.59 12.72 3.92
N GLU A 87 11.78 12.07 2.78
CA GLU A 87 13.03 12.18 2.01
C GLU A 87 13.22 13.60 1.44
N THR A 88 12.17 14.18 0.84
CA THR A 88 12.21 15.56 0.31
C THR A 88 12.55 16.58 1.39
N THR A 89 11.90 16.48 2.55
CA THR A 89 12.14 17.33 3.71
C THR A 89 13.58 17.21 4.21
N ASN A 90 14.10 15.99 4.30
CA ASN A 90 15.47 15.77 4.75
C ASN A 90 16.49 16.33 3.74
N LYS A 91 16.27 16.13 2.42
CA LYS A 91 17.11 16.73 1.37
C LYS A 91 17.15 18.25 1.47
N GLY A 92 16.00 18.90 1.72
CA GLY A 92 15.93 20.35 1.92
C GLY A 92 16.71 20.84 3.14
N ARG A 93 16.67 20.11 4.26
CA ARG A 93 17.42 20.46 5.49
C ARG A 93 18.94 20.34 5.31
N PHE A 94 19.39 19.35 4.54
CA PHE A 94 20.82 19.07 4.34
C PHE A 94 21.42 19.70 3.08
N ALA A 95 20.63 20.30 2.17
CA ALA A 95 21.13 21.03 0.99
C ALA A 95 21.90 22.33 1.32
N ALA A 96 21.99 22.70 2.60
CA ALA A 96 22.66 23.90 3.13
C ALA A 96 22.05 25.24 2.66
N PRO A 97 22.11 26.30 3.49
CA PRO A 97 21.66 27.63 3.09
C PRO A 97 22.54 28.14 1.94
N ALA A 98 21.89 28.66 0.89
CA ALA A 98 22.58 29.34 -0.22
C ALA A 98 23.63 30.32 0.35
N PRO A 99 24.85 30.39 -0.21
CA PRO A 99 25.82 31.38 0.23
C PRO A 99 25.18 32.77 0.06
N ALA A 100 25.13 33.54 1.16
CA ALA A 100 24.67 34.91 1.12
C ALA A 100 25.43 35.66 0.02
N PRO A 101 24.76 36.47 -0.83
CA PRO A 101 25.47 37.24 -1.84
C PRO A 101 26.51 38.10 -1.12
N ALA A 102 27.78 37.88 -1.43
CA ALA A 102 28.88 38.65 -0.89
C ALA A 102 28.57 40.13 -1.06
N ALA A 103 28.40 40.84 0.05
CA ALA A 103 28.23 42.28 0.05
C ALA A 103 29.45 42.88 -0.66
N SER A 104 29.21 43.47 -1.83
CA SER A 104 30.20 44.23 -2.58
C SER A 104 30.53 45.50 -1.78
N THR A 105 31.51 45.41 -0.90
CA THR A 105 32.19 46.58 -0.34
C THR A 105 32.99 47.23 -1.46
N GLY A 106 32.33 48.13 -2.20
CA GLY A 106 32.99 49.02 -3.15
C GLY A 106 33.96 49.97 -2.41
N PRO A 107 35.08 50.37 -3.02
CA PRO A 107 36.05 51.24 -2.38
C PRO A 107 35.46 52.66 -2.31
N VAL A 108 35.33 53.22 -1.11
CA VAL A 108 35.15 54.66 -0.94
C VAL A 108 36.52 55.30 -0.74
N ALA A 109 36.90 56.12 -1.70
CA ALA A 109 38.12 56.93 -1.68
C ALA A 109 38.06 58.01 -0.58
N GLY A 110 39.20 58.33 0.03
CA GLY A 110 39.40 59.62 0.68
C GLY A 110 40.27 59.63 1.93
N GLN A 111 41.61 59.63 1.77
CA GLN A 111 42.53 60.72 2.15
C GLN A 111 43.98 60.28 1.93
#